data_AF-A0A2Y9RHR3-F1
#
_entry.id   AF-A0A2Y9RHR3-F1
#
_cell.length_a   1.000
_cell.length_b   1.000
_cell.length_c   1.000
_cell.angle_alpha   90.00
_cell.angle_beta   90.00
_cell.angle_gamma   90.00
#
_symmetry.space_group_name_H-M   'P 1'
#
loop_
_entity.id
_entity.type
_entity.pdbx_description
1 polymer ?
#
loop_
_entity_poly.entity_id
_entity_poly.type
_entity_poly.pdbx_seq_one_letter_code
_entity_poly.pdbx_strand_id
1 'polypeptide(L)' 'MWPLRLFAVLMTCLFLLGQVDGSPVPEMSSAKRRLRRMTPFWRGVSLRPIGASCRDDSECITRLCR' A
#
# COMPACT_ATOMS: atom_id res chain seq x y z
N MET A 1 -1.95 -15.12 48.01
CA MET A 1 -1.64 -13.78 47.44
C MET A 1 -0.72 -13.85 46.23
N TRP A 2 0.33 -14.68 46.27
CA TRP A 2 1.25 -14.93 45.15
C TRP A 2 0.64 -15.48 43.84
N PRO A 3 -0.33 -16.43 43.85
CA PRO A 3 -0.81 -17.01 42.60
C PRO A 3 -1.52 -15.98 41.72
N LEU A 4 -2.28 -15.05 42.31
CA LEU A 4 -2.95 -13.98 41.56
C LEU A 4 -1.96 -13.06 40.82
N ARG A 5 -0.79 -12.79 41.41
CA ARG A 5 0.25 -12.00 40.77
C ARG A 5 0.89 -12.75 39.59
N LEU A 6 1.12 -14.04 39.75
CA LEU A 6 1.62 -14.91 38.68
C LEU A 6 0.62 -15.00 37.52
N PHE A 7 -0.68 -15.14 37.80
CA PHE A 7 -1.73 -15.12 36.77
C PHE A 7 -1.79 -13.77 36.05
N ALA A 8 -1.66 -12.65 36.75
CA ALA A 8 -1.65 -11.32 36.14
C ALA A 8 -0.45 -11.14 35.19
N VAL A 9 0.74 -11.58 35.59
CA VAL A 9 1.95 -11.53 34.74
C VAL A 9 1.80 -12.44 33.52
N LEU A 10 1.29 -13.66 33.71
CA LEU A 10 1.07 -14.62 32.62
C LEU A 10 0.09 -14.06 31.58
N MET A 11 -1.05 -13.51 32.01
CA MET A 11 -2.05 -12.94 31.11
C MET A 11 -1.51 -11.72 30.34
N THR A 12 -0.73 -10.87 31.00
CA THR A 12 -0.09 -9.73 30.35
C THR A 12 0.91 -10.17 29.29
N CYS A 13 1.70 -11.21 29.57
CA CYS A 13 2.69 -11.74 28.63
C CYS A 13 2.02 -12.37 27.39
N LEU A 14 0.94 -13.12 27.58
CA LEU A 14 0.15 -13.70 26.48
C LEU A 14 -0.50 -12.62 25.62
N PHE A 15 -1.04 -11.57 26.24
CA PHE A 15 -1.63 -10.44 25.52
C PHE A 15 -0.59 -9.70 24.67
N LEU A 16 0.60 -9.44 25.22
CA LEU A 16 1.70 -8.82 24.48
C LEU A 16 2.15 -9.67 23.28
N LEU A 17 2.21 -10.99 23.43
CA LEU A 17 2.54 -11.91 22.34
C LEU A 17 1.46 -11.94 21.24
N GLY A 18 0.18 -11.93 21.61
CA GLY A 18 -0.92 -11.91 20.64
C GLY A 18 -1.06 -10.59 19.86
N GLN A 19 -0.61 -9.47 20.43
CA GLN A 19 -0.59 -8.18 19.74
C GLN A 19 0.50 -8.09 18.66
N VAL A 20 1.49 -8.98 18.67
CA VAL A 20 2.56 -9.03 17.63
C VAL A 20 1.97 -9.43 16.27
N ASP A 21 0.89 -10.21 16.25
CA ASP A 21 0.14 -10.56 15.03
C ASP A 21 -0.93 -9.52 14.65
N GLY A 22 -1.15 -8.51 15.50
CA GLY A 22 -2.21 -7.51 15.39
C GLY A 22 -1.78 -6.15 14.83
N SER A 23 -0.53 -6.00 14.40
CA SER A 23 -0.17 -4.85 13.58
C SER A 23 -0.74 -5.09 12.18
N PRO A 24 -1.47 -4.13 11.56
CA PRO A 24 -1.59 -4.10 10.12
C PRO A 24 -0.20 -3.74 9.59
N VAL A 25 0.75 -4.67 9.68
CA VAL A 25 1.80 -4.76 8.67
C VAL A 25 0.98 -4.82 7.40
N PRO A 26 1.05 -3.82 6.50
CA PRO A 26 0.45 -3.97 5.21
C PRO A 26 1.17 -5.18 4.65
N GLU A 27 0.46 -6.32 4.69
CA GLU A 27 0.80 -7.52 3.96
C GLU A 27 1.43 -7.02 2.68
N MET A 28 2.72 -7.34 2.49
CA MET A 28 3.39 -7.23 1.20
C MET A 28 2.76 -8.27 0.25
N SER A 29 1.43 -8.43 0.32
CA SER A 29 0.51 -9.00 -0.63
C SER A 29 0.64 -8.22 -1.92
N SER A 30 1.66 -8.64 -2.67
CA SER A 30 1.95 -8.17 -3.99
C SER A 30 2.38 -6.69 -4.01
N ALA A 31 3.35 -6.40 -4.85
CA ALA A 31 3.50 -5.07 -5.40
C ALA A 31 2.23 -4.75 -6.20
N LYS A 32 1.11 -4.42 -5.51
CA LYS A 32 0.02 -3.63 -6.05
C LYS A 32 0.68 -2.32 -6.41
N ARG A 33 1.23 -2.27 -7.63
CA ARG A 33 1.72 -1.07 -8.31
C ARG A 33 0.72 -0.02 -7.93
N ARG A 34 1.06 0.84 -6.96
CA ARG A 34 0.25 2.01 -6.66
C ARG A 34 0.26 2.73 -7.99
N LEU A 35 -0.83 2.61 -8.76
CA LEU A 35 -1.03 3.43 -9.92
C LEU A 35 -0.90 4.84 -9.35
N ARG A 36 0.22 5.51 -9.65
CA ARG A 36 0.50 6.85 -9.14
C ARG A 36 -0.79 7.61 -9.33
N ARG A 37 -1.44 8.02 -8.24
CA ARG A 37 -2.69 8.78 -8.33
C ARG A 37 -2.36 9.97 -9.21
N MET A 38 -2.82 9.89 -10.46
CA MET A 38 -2.53 10.86 -11.48
C MET A 38 -3.19 12.14 -11.00
N THR A 39 -2.39 13.11 -10.55
CA THR A 39 -2.86 14.44 -10.13
C THR A 39 -3.70 15.07 -11.24
N PRO A 40 -4.87 15.67 -11.00
CA PRO A 40 -5.74 16.20 -12.06
C PRO A 40 -5.05 17.12 -13.10
N PHE A 41 -3.85 17.63 -12.80
CA PHE A 41 -2.87 18.16 -13.76
C PHE A 41 -2.73 17.38 -15.09
N TRP A 42 -2.85 16.04 -15.11
CA TRP A 42 -2.81 15.27 -16.37
C TRP A 42 -3.93 15.63 -17.35
N ARG A 43 -5.00 16.32 -16.91
CA ARG A 43 -6.01 16.89 -17.80
C ARG A 43 -5.54 18.15 -18.52
N GLY A 44 -4.62 18.91 -17.92
CA GLY A 44 -4.03 20.13 -18.50
C GLY A 44 -2.77 19.88 -19.30
N VAL A 45 -2.09 18.76 -19.08
CA VAL A 45 -1.00 18.30 -19.95
C VAL A 45 -1.65 17.55 -21.11
N SER A 46 -1.59 18.10 -22.33
CA SER A 46 -2.14 17.47 -23.55
C SER A 46 -1.52 16.09 -23.90
N LEU A 47 -0.71 15.52 -23.02
CA LEU A 47 -0.06 14.23 -23.16
C LEU A 47 -0.94 13.14 -22.53
N ARG A 48 -1.22 12.11 -23.32
CA ARG A 48 -2.02 10.95 -22.96
C ARG A 48 -1.30 10.13 -21.86
N PRO A 49 -2.04 9.62 -20.87
CA PRO A 49 -1.51 8.74 -19.84
C PRO A 49 -1.25 7.32 -20.38
N ILE A 50 -0.48 6.53 -19.61
CA ILE A 50 -0.15 5.14 -19.92
C ILE A 50 -1.46 4.31 -20.00
N GLY A 51 -1.67 3.63 -21.12
CA GLY A 51 -2.88 2.81 -21.39
C GLY A 51 -4.01 3.54 -22.12
N ALA A 52 -3.80 4.78 -22.57
CA ALA A 52 -4.70 5.45 -23.48
C ALA A 52 -4.37 5.09 -24.94
N SER A 53 -5.39 5.06 -25.80
CA SER A 53 -5.18 4.92 -27.25
C SER A 53 -4.42 6.13 -27.79
N CYS A 54 -3.33 5.85 -28.50
CA CYS A 54 -2.44 6.82 -29.13
C CYS A 54 -2.30 6.49 -30.62
N ARG A 55 -2.04 7.53 -31.42
CA ARG A 55 -1.74 7.42 -32.85
C ARG A 55 -0.27 7.64 -33.16
N ASP A 56 0.37 8.52 -32.38
CA ASP A 56 1.80 8.85 -32.46
C ASP A 56 2.46 8.78 -31.07
N ASP A 57 3.74 8.39 -31.04
CA ASP A 57 4.50 8.23 -29.79
C ASP A 57 4.56 9.52 -28.96
N SER A 58 4.62 10.69 -29.62
CA SER A 58 4.66 12.00 -28.98
C SER A 58 3.38 12.38 -28.25
N GLU A 59 2.26 11.70 -28.51
CA GLU A 59 1.01 11.95 -27.80
C GLU A 59 1.07 11.43 -26.37
N CYS A 60 1.90 10.42 -26.09
CA CYS A 60 2.01 9.80 -24.77
C CYS A 60 3.09 10.48 -23.92
N ILE A 61 2.87 10.60 -22.61
CA ILE A 61 3.92 11.14 -21.71
C ILE A 61 5.22 10.33 -21.76
N THR A 62 5.11 9.02 -21.99
CA THR A 62 6.23 8.10 -22.11
C THR A 62 6.98 8.24 -23.42
N ARG A 63 6.50 9.08 -24.35
CA ARG A 63 6.96 9.17 -25.75
C ARG A 63 7.01 7.80 -26.42
N LEU A 64 6.05 6.95 -26.06
CA LEU A 64 5.96 5.58 -26.50
C LEU A 64 4.48 5.18 -26.53
N CYS A 65 4.01 4.79 -27.71
CA CYS A 65 2.68 4.28 -27.96
C CYS A 65 2.72 2.75 -27.89
N ARG A 66 1.99 2.16 -26.92
CA ARG A 66 1.94 0.71 -26.70
C ARG A 66 0.57 0.28 -26.21
#